data_AF-A0A0F9AU28-F1
#
_entry.id   AF-A0A0F9AU28-F1
#
_cell.length_a   1.000
_cell.length_b   1.000
_cell.length_c   1.000
_cell.angle_alpha   90.00
_cell.angle_beta   90.00
_cell.angle_gamma   90.00
#
_symmetry.space_group_name_H-M   'P 1'
#
loop_
_entity.id
_entity.type
_entity.pdbx_description
1 polymer ?
#
loop_
_entity_poly.entity_id
_entity_poly.type
_entity_poly.pdbx_seq_one_letter_code
_entity_poly.pdbx_strand_id
1 'polypeptide(L)' 'MGILQIETWGSFPDARRRFTAETGGHAQAVGEAIQWLSEVALPQSIELDHKLHDDGVRPSNKDFSRRE' A
#
# COMPACT_ATOMS: atom_id res chain seq x y z
N MET A 1 -16.21 -1.10 -21.93
CA MET A 1 -15.10 -1.93 -21.42
C MET A 1 -14.91 -1.62 -19.95
N GLY A 2 -14.87 -2.63 -19.07
CA GLY A 2 -14.74 -2.44 -17.62
C GLY A 2 -13.27 -2.45 -17.18
N ILE A 3 -12.87 -1.46 -16.40
CA ILE A 3 -11.50 -1.34 -15.86
C ILE A 3 -11.62 -1.20 -14.35
N LEU A 4 -10.82 -1.99 -13.63
CA LEU A 4 -10.60 -1.84 -12.20
C LEU A 4 -9.23 -1.20 -11.98
N GLN A 5 -9.19 -0.07 -11.28
CA GLN A 5 -7.95 0.61 -10.92
C GLN A 5 -7.85 0.67 -9.39
N ILE A 6 -6.72 0.22 -8.87
CA ILE A 6 -6.36 0.39 -7.46
C ILE A 6 -5.29 1.46 -7.38
N GLU A 7 -5.53 2.46 -6.54
CA GLU A 7 -4.57 3.49 -6.17
C GLU A 7 -4.21 3.34 -4.70
N THR A 8 -2.92 3.34 -4.40
CA THR A 8 -2.38 3.21 -3.04
C THR A 8 -1.50 4.41 -2.71
N TRP A 9 -1.36 4.69 -1.42
CA TRP A 9 -0.62 5.84 -0.90
C TRP A 9 0.11 5.46 0.39
N GLY A 10 1.11 6.23 0.80
CA GLY A 10 1.89 5.97 2.02
C GLY A 10 3.02 4.97 1.75
N SER A 11 3.14 3.95 2.60
CA SER A 11 4.21 2.93 2.55
C SER A 11 4.06 1.92 1.41
N PHE A 12 3.14 2.13 0.47
CA PHE A 12 2.94 1.24 -0.68
C PHE A 12 3.92 1.59 -1.80
N PRO A 13 4.70 0.63 -2.34
CA PRO A 13 5.70 0.90 -3.37
C PRO A 13 5.09 1.16 -4.76
N ASP A 14 3.98 0.51 -5.08
CA ASP A 14 3.27 0.67 -6.35
C ASP A 14 2.03 1.56 -6.17
N ALA A 15 2.11 2.82 -6.59
CA ALA A 15 1.03 3.80 -6.40
C ALA A 15 -0.25 3.49 -7.20
N ARG A 16 -0.13 2.77 -8.33
CA ARG A 16 -1.28 2.50 -9.22
C ARG A 16 -1.15 1.14 -9.93
N ARG A 17 -2.20 0.34 -9.86
CA ARG A 17 -2.34 -0.92 -10.63
C ARG A 17 -3.70 -0.99 -11.32
N ARG A 18 -3.71 -1.51 -12.55
CA ARG A 18 -4.92 -1.68 -13.36
C ARG A 18 -5.16 -3.14 -13.71
N PHE A 19 -6.41 -3.55 -13.69
CA PHE A 19 -6.91 -4.86 -14.08
C PHE A 19 -8.04 -4.67 -15.10
N THR A 20 -8.01 -5.43 -16.18
CA THR A 20 -8.96 -5.32 -17.29
C THR A 20 -9.95 -6.47 -17.28
N ALA A 21 -11.24 -6.17 -17.47
CA ALA A 21 -12.29 -7.17 -17.59
C ALA A 21 -12.41 -7.76 -19.01
N GLU A 22 -11.50 -7.44 -19.92
CA GLU A 22 -11.58 -7.81 -21.35
C GLU A 22 -11.50 -9.32 -21.60
N THR A 23 -10.68 -10.04 -20.84
CA THR A 23 -10.39 -11.46 -21.13
C THR A 23 -11.23 -12.43 -20.29
N GLY A 24 -11.71 -12.01 -19.11
CA GLY A 24 -12.47 -12.87 -18.19
C GLY A 24 -13.55 -12.17 -17.37
N GLY A 25 -13.96 -10.98 -17.78
CA GLY A 25 -14.99 -10.21 -17.10
C GLY A 25 -14.54 -9.65 -15.75
N HIS A 26 -15.48 -9.01 -15.05
CA HIS A 26 -15.21 -8.31 -13.79
C HIS A 26 -14.79 -9.27 -12.67
N ALA A 27 -15.33 -10.49 -12.64
CA ALA A 27 -15.00 -11.46 -11.59
C ALA A 27 -13.52 -11.85 -11.63
N GLN A 28 -12.97 -12.11 -12.83
CA GLN A 28 -11.54 -12.37 -12.98
C GLN A 28 -10.70 -11.14 -12.62
N ALA A 29 -11.05 -9.96 -13.14
CA ALA A 29 -10.31 -8.73 -12.85
C ALA A 29 -10.27 -8.40 -11.35
N VAL A 30 -11.36 -8.68 -10.61
CA VAL A 30 -11.41 -8.54 -9.15
C VAL A 30 -10.58 -9.61 -8.46
N GLY A 31 -10.61 -10.85 -8.93
CA GLY A 31 -9.77 -11.94 -8.39
C GLY A 31 -8.28 -11.64 -8.52
N GLU A 32 -7.84 -11.21 -9.69
CA GLU A 32 -6.46 -10.79 -9.95
C GLU A 32 -6.05 -9.61 -9.07
N ALA A 33 -6.95 -8.66 -8.84
CA ALA A 33 -6.72 -7.53 -7.97
C ALA A 33 -6.54 -7.94 -6.50
N ILE A 34 -7.39 -8.83 -5.99
CA ILE A 34 -7.27 -9.38 -4.64
C ILE A 34 -5.96 -10.15 -4.49
N GLN A 35 -5.61 -10.96 -5.49
CA GLN A 35 -4.38 -11.73 -5.49
C GLN A 35 -3.16 -10.80 -5.43
N TRP A 36 -3.10 -9.80 -6.30
CA TRP A 36 -2.01 -8.81 -6.30
C TRP A 36 -1.91 -8.05 -4.97
N LEU A 37 -3.05 -7.65 -4.39
CA LEU A 37 -3.07 -7.00 -3.09
C LEU A 37 -2.48 -7.90 -2.00
N SER A 38 -2.91 -9.17 -1.96
CA SER A 38 -2.52 -10.12 -0.91
C SER A 38 -1.08 -10.61 -1.03
N GLU A 39 -0.60 -10.86 -2.25
CA GLU A 39 0.70 -11.49 -2.49
C GLU A 39 1.83 -10.47 -2.67
N VAL A 40 1.51 -9.26 -3.13
CA VAL A 40 2.52 -8.27 -3.52
C VAL A 40 2.38 -6.98 -2.72
N ALA A 41 1.26 -6.29 -2.87
CA ALA A 41 1.15 -4.91 -2.37
C ALA A 41 1.20 -4.83 -0.84
N LEU A 42 0.41 -5.66 -0.14
CA LEU A 42 0.34 -5.63 1.32
C LEU A 42 1.64 -6.09 2.00
N PRO A 43 2.26 -7.23 1.63
CA PRO A 43 3.51 -7.67 2.24
C PRO A 43 4.63 -6.64 2.11
N GLN A 44 4.81 -6.07 0.92
CA GLN A 44 5.85 -5.06 0.68
C GLN A 44 5.61 -3.79 1.49
N SER A 45 4.35 -3.39 1.66
CA SER A 45 4.01 -2.19 2.43
C SER A 45 4.24 -2.36 3.91
N ILE A 46 3.96 -3.56 4.45
CA ILE A 46 4.25 -3.91 5.85
C ILE A 46 5.77 -3.92 6.09
N GLU A 47 6.54 -4.51 5.18
CA GLU A 47 8.00 -4.52 5.28
C GLU A 47 8.58 -3.09 5.22
N LEU A 48 8.07 -2.26 4.30
CA LEU A 48 8.51 -0.87 4.21
C LEU A 48 8.12 -0.06 5.44
N ASP A 49 6.93 -0.30 6.00
CA ASP A 49 6.48 0.37 7.22
C ASP A 49 7.39 0.02 8.41
N HIS A 50 7.72 -1.26 8.60
CA HIS A 50 8.67 -1.69 9.62
C HIS A 50 10.07 -1.08 9.40
N LYS A 51 10.54 -1.07 8.15
CA LYS A 51 11.83 -0.47 7.82
C LYS A 51 11.86 1.04 8.09
N LEU A 52 10.82 1.77 7.69
CA LEU A 52 10.70 3.20 7.94
C LEU A 52 10.50 3.51 9.42
N HIS A 53 9.90 2.60 10.19
CA HIS A 53 9.81 2.68 11.64
C HIS A 53 11.18 2.50 12.30
N ASP A 54 11.97 1.53 11.84
CA ASP A 54 13.31 1.24 12.35
C ASP A 54 14.35 2.30 11.92
N ASP A 55 14.26 2.80 10.68
CA ASP A 55 15.09 3.86 10.11
C ASP A 55 14.64 5.27 10.57
N GLY A 56 13.42 5.37 11.12
CA GLY A 56 12.89 6.59 11.68
C GLY A 56 13.66 6.99 12.93
N VAL A 57 14.37 8.12 12.85
CA VAL A 57 14.81 8.87 14.04
C VAL A 57 13.61 8.96 14.97
N ARG A 58 13.59 8.17 16.05
CA ARG A 58 12.57 8.29 17.10
C ARG A 58 12.43 9.79 17.35
N PRO A 59 11.22 10.39 17.23
CA PRO A 59 11.07 11.80 17.54
C PRO A 59 11.72 12.00 18.90
N SER A 60 12.74 12.88 18.97
CA SER A 60 13.54 13.00 20.19
C SER A 60 12.56 13.12 21.35
N ASN A 61 12.79 12.41 22.45
CA ASN A 61 12.03 12.56 23.70
C ASN A 61 12.22 13.97 24.31
N LYS A 62 12.31 15.03 23.50
CA LYS A 62 12.03 16.40 23.90
C LYS A 62 10.54 16.47 24.19
N ASP A 63 10.28 16.10 25.43
CA ASP A 63 9.09 16.40 26.19
C ASP A 63 8.62 17.84 25.84
N PHE A 64 7.48 17.95 25.15
CA PHE A 64 6.86 19.24 24.86
C PHE A 64 6.15 19.83 26.09
N SER A 65 6.31 19.23 27.27
CA SER A 65 5.69 19.67 28.53
C SER A 65 6.32 20.92 29.16
N ARG A 66 7.27 21.59 28.52
CA ARG A 66 7.72 22.92 28.94
C ARG A 66 7.51 23.97 27.86
N ARG A 67 6.36 24.65 27.97
CA ARG A 67 6.24 26.07 27.61
C ARG A 67 6.09 26.86 28.91
N GLU A 68 7.20 27.32 29.45
CA GLU A 68 7.30 28.53 30.28
C GLU A 68 8.58 29.27 29.88
#